data_AF-A0A848F8J2-F1
#
_entry.id   AF-A0A848F8J2-F1
#
_cell.length_a   1.000
_cell.length_b   1.000
_cell.length_c   1.000
_cell.angle_alpha   90.00
_cell.angle_beta   90.00
_cell.angle_gamma   90.00
#
_symmetry.space_group_name_H-M   'P 1'
#
loop_
_entity.id
_entity.type
_entity.pdbx_description
1 polymer ?
#
loop_
_entity_poly.entity_id
_entity_poly.type
_entity_poly.pdbx_seq_one_letter_code
_entity_poly.pdbx_strand_id
1 'polypeptide(L)'
;MKPTIRARIPGDKLHHAVPRAYHEALRKATRPEAQYSLLLFAHAPRDVVPSPPVRKALRRLGEPAPDGVVAVGTVFTEEALKLLDEAGARVVAYRKSRWTDESARQRQLKPGGIGPAPQGKGELHPPALPPCLDDAALHSCELVLAHACAYTDAAAPDEEPGGVPAEADPMAPADADDLLAGYANTNYFVAGLDAPLHPGDRNPALAGFLAGQGARSLAVLTAYNPRSQMLSLEENARRQGALRAALEAAGLRCVEAEGRARDGSARPVEPLLAVFDAPPLLLQRLMEEFGQNAVLLAAADAPPRLWLRPTFMRELAREEYASS
;
A
#
# COMPACT_ATOMS: atom_id res chain seq x y z
N MET A 1 -0.11 22.37 1.78
CA MET A 1 -0.49 22.11 0.37
C MET A 1 -1.23 23.31 -0.24
N LYS A 2 -1.05 23.59 -1.55
CA LYS A 2 -1.75 24.68 -2.26
C LYS A 2 -2.75 24.07 -3.26
N PRO A 3 -4.07 24.24 -3.08
CA PRO A 3 -5.06 23.72 -4.02
C PRO A 3 -5.08 24.52 -5.32
N THR A 4 -5.32 23.82 -6.43
CA THR A 4 -5.61 24.42 -7.72
C THR A 4 -7.10 24.70 -7.80
N ILE A 5 -7.47 25.96 -8.02
CA ILE A 5 -8.85 26.41 -8.08
C ILE A 5 -9.12 26.85 -9.51
N ARG A 6 -10.18 26.34 -10.11
CA ARG A 6 -10.64 26.77 -11.43
C ARG A 6 -12.15 26.99 -11.38
N ALA A 7 -12.59 28.18 -11.75
CA ALA A 7 -14.00 28.51 -11.81
C ALA A 7 -14.55 28.21 -13.21
N ARG A 8 -15.83 27.83 -13.29
CA ARG A 8 -16.62 27.76 -14.54
C ARG A 8 -15.99 26.87 -15.61
N ILE A 9 -15.69 25.62 -15.28
CA ILE A 9 -15.30 24.61 -16.25
C ILE A 9 -16.57 23.87 -16.72
N PRO A 10 -16.80 23.76 -18.04
CA PRO A 10 -17.81 22.85 -18.61
C PRO A 10 -17.57 21.39 -18.17
N GLY A 11 -18.63 20.65 -17.86
CA GLY A 11 -18.53 19.27 -17.36
C GLY A 11 -17.83 18.33 -18.34
N ASP A 12 -18.06 18.50 -19.65
CA ASP A 12 -17.37 17.78 -20.71
C ASP A 12 -15.84 18.02 -20.72
N LYS A 13 -15.37 19.19 -20.27
CA LYS A 13 -13.95 19.57 -20.22
C LYS A 13 -13.31 19.39 -18.84
N LEU A 14 -14.08 18.98 -17.83
CA LEU A 14 -13.59 18.86 -16.46
C LEU A 14 -12.49 17.80 -16.32
N HIS A 15 -12.59 16.72 -17.10
CA HIS A 15 -11.60 15.65 -17.12
C HIS A 15 -10.21 16.13 -17.60
N HIS A 16 -10.11 17.13 -18.47
CA HIS A 16 -8.81 17.70 -18.87
C HIS A 16 -8.10 18.48 -17.75
N ALA A 17 -8.85 18.91 -16.72
CA ALA A 17 -8.33 19.69 -15.62
C ALA A 17 -7.92 18.83 -14.41
N VAL A 18 -8.13 17.50 -14.48
CA VAL A 18 -7.82 16.55 -13.40
C VAL A 18 -7.01 15.36 -13.94
N PRO A 19 -6.19 14.70 -13.09
CA PRO A 19 -5.50 13.48 -13.49
C PRO A 19 -6.44 12.39 -13.98
N ARG A 20 -5.95 11.53 -14.88
CA ARG A 20 -6.74 10.45 -15.50
C ARG A 20 -7.43 9.52 -14.50
N ALA A 21 -6.80 9.29 -13.34
CA ALA A 21 -7.34 8.49 -12.25
C ALA A 21 -8.72 8.96 -11.73
N TYR A 22 -9.11 10.21 -11.98
CA TYR A 22 -10.39 10.75 -11.52
C TYR A 22 -11.45 10.83 -12.61
N HIS A 23 -11.13 10.51 -13.88
CA HIS A 23 -12.02 10.78 -15.03
C HIS A 23 -13.37 10.08 -14.92
N GLU A 24 -13.37 8.82 -14.51
CA GLU A 24 -14.58 8.02 -14.39
C GLU A 24 -15.48 8.50 -13.24
N ALA A 25 -14.90 8.68 -12.04
CA ALA A 25 -15.61 9.19 -10.88
C ALA A 25 -16.15 10.62 -11.14
N LEU A 26 -15.42 11.43 -11.91
CA LEU A 26 -15.86 12.76 -12.33
C LEU A 26 -17.04 12.68 -13.30
N ARG A 27 -17.00 11.76 -14.27
CA ARG A 27 -18.12 11.51 -15.20
C ARG A 27 -19.38 11.06 -14.46
N LYS A 28 -19.25 10.22 -13.43
CA LYS A 28 -20.37 9.81 -12.57
C LYS A 28 -20.91 10.96 -11.71
N ALA A 29 -20.04 11.88 -11.28
CA ALA A 29 -20.38 12.99 -10.40
C ALA A 29 -20.84 14.27 -11.13
N THR A 30 -20.69 14.37 -12.45
CA THR A 30 -20.93 15.62 -13.20
C THR A 30 -21.71 15.38 -14.49
N ARG A 31 -22.39 16.43 -14.97
CA ARG A 31 -23.14 16.43 -16.22
C ARG A 31 -22.33 17.13 -17.31
N PRO A 32 -22.21 16.57 -18.53
CA PRO A 32 -21.43 17.16 -19.62
C PRO A 32 -21.80 18.62 -19.95
N GLU A 33 -23.10 18.93 -19.93
CA GLU A 33 -23.68 20.23 -20.29
C GLU A 33 -23.67 21.27 -19.16
N ALA A 34 -23.26 20.88 -17.95
CA ALA A 34 -23.24 21.73 -16.76
C ALA A 34 -21.91 22.48 -16.59
N GLN A 35 -21.89 23.52 -15.74
CA GLN A 35 -20.69 24.29 -15.39
C GLN A 35 -20.34 24.17 -13.91
N TYR A 36 -19.14 23.66 -13.64
CA TYR A 36 -18.67 23.41 -12.28
C TYR A 36 -17.46 24.26 -11.91
N SER A 37 -17.31 24.50 -10.61
CA SER A 37 -16.07 25.00 -10.03
C SER A 37 -15.23 23.84 -9.51
N LEU A 38 -13.99 23.74 -9.95
CA LEU A 38 -13.07 22.67 -9.57
C LEU A 38 -12.11 23.11 -8.46
N LEU A 39 -12.07 22.33 -7.38
CA LEU A 39 -11.05 22.39 -6.34
C LEU A 39 -10.19 21.13 -6.42
N LEU A 40 -9.02 21.23 -7.04
CA LEU A 40 -8.07 20.13 -7.13
C LEU A 40 -7.03 20.24 -6.01
N PHE A 41 -7.05 19.28 -5.10
CA PHE A 41 -6.10 19.12 -4.00
C PHE A 41 -4.97 18.17 -4.40
N ALA A 42 -3.98 18.02 -3.50
CA ALA A 42 -2.87 17.11 -3.76
C ALA A 42 -3.40 15.67 -3.87
N HIS A 43 -2.83 14.93 -4.80
CA HIS A 43 -3.36 13.67 -5.29
C HIS A 43 -2.29 12.57 -5.35
N ALA A 44 -1.19 12.69 -4.61
CA ALA A 44 -0.21 11.61 -4.48
C ALA A 44 -0.80 10.47 -3.63
N PRO A 45 -0.32 9.21 -3.79
CA PRO A 45 -0.89 8.05 -3.09
C PRO A 45 -0.89 8.14 -1.55
N ARG A 46 -0.05 9.02 -0.98
CA ARG A 46 0.09 9.23 0.48
C ARG A 46 -0.52 10.55 0.96
N ASP A 47 -1.10 11.36 0.07
CA ASP A 47 -1.67 12.64 0.45
C ASP A 47 -2.99 12.45 1.19
N VAL A 48 -3.15 13.21 2.27
CA VAL A 48 -4.40 13.38 2.99
C VAL A 48 -4.72 14.86 2.96
N VAL A 49 -5.96 15.21 2.65
CA VAL A 49 -6.44 16.58 2.51
C VAL A 49 -7.19 16.98 3.79
N PRO A 50 -6.54 17.71 4.72
CA PRO A 50 -7.19 18.17 5.95
C PRO A 50 -8.07 19.40 5.71
N SER A 51 -8.84 19.79 6.73
CA SER A 51 -9.80 20.89 6.64
C SER A 51 -9.18 22.28 6.38
N PRO A 52 -7.96 22.65 6.85
CA PRO A 52 -7.41 23.99 6.62
C PRO A 52 -7.22 24.39 5.14
N PRO A 53 -6.62 23.57 4.25
CA PRO A 53 -6.53 23.87 2.83
C PRO A 53 -7.90 23.90 2.14
N VAL A 54 -8.85 23.05 2.55
CA VAL A 54 -10.23 23.07 2.04
C VAL A 54 -10.92 24.39 2.38
N ARG A 55 -10.87 24.80 3.64
CA ARG A 55 -11.44 26.08 4.10
C ARG A 55 -10.84 27.26 3.35
N LYS A 56 -9.53 27.23 3.10
CA LYS A 56 -8.83 28.25 2.31
C LYS A 56 -9.25 28.21 0.83
N ALA A 57 -9.50 27.04 0.26
CA ALA A 57 -9.94 26.88 -1.12
C ALA A 57 -11.35 27.44 -1.32
N LEU A 58 -12.30 27.06 -0.46
CA LEU A 58 -13.69 27.53 -0.52
C LEU A 58 -13.78 29.05 -0.40
N ARG A 59 -13.06 29.66 0.56
CA ARG A 59 -13.01 31.12 0.67
C ARG A 59 -12.41 31.82 -0.55
N ARG A 60 -11.44 31.19 -1.22
CA ARG A 60 -10.79 31.75 -2.42
C ARG A 60 -11.59 31.54 -3.69
N LEU A 61 -12.43 30.53 -3.73
CA LEU A 61 -13.32 30.27 -4.85
C LEU A 61 -14.37 31.39 -4.97
N GLY A 62 -14.88 31.88 -3.83
CA GLY A 62 -15.93 32.91 -3.82
C GLY A 62 -17.26 32.31 -4.25
N GLU A 63 -17.93 32.95 -5.23
CA GLU A 63 -19.19 32.45 -5.76
C GLU A 63 -18.97 31.20 -6.64
N PRO A 64 -19.63 30.06 -6.33
CA PRO A 64 -19.47 28.83 -7.10
C PRO A 64 -20.09 28.95 -8.50
N ALA A 65 -19.73 28.02 -9.38
CA ALA A 65 -20.36 27.92 -10.69
C ALA A 65 -21.83 27.46 -10.54
N PRO A 66 -22.70 27.71 -11.54
CA PRO A 66 -24.14 27.45 -11.43
C PRO A 66 -24.50 26.02 -11.03
N ASP A 67 -23.73 25.02 -11.47
CA ASP A 67 -23.99 23.61 -11.17
C ASP A 67 -23.21 23.08 -9.96
N GLY A 68 -22.51 23.97 -9.24
CA GLY A 68 -21.87 23.70 -7.97
C GLY A 68 -20.36 23.50 -8.03
N VAL A 69 -19.82 22.94 -6.95
CA VAL A 69 -18.38 22.73 -6.75
C VAL A 69 -18.06 21.24 -6.84
N VAL A 70 -16.91 20.92 -7.43
CA VAL A 70 -16.34 19.57 -7.47
C VAL A 70 -14.97 19.62 -6.79
N ALA A 71 -14.82 18.85 -5.72
CA ALA A 71 -13.58 18.76 -4.95
C ALA A 71 -12.89 17.42 -5.22
N VAL A 72 -11.65 17.47 -5.71
CA VAL A 72 -10.87 16.30 -6.14
C VAL A 72 -9.61 16.16 -5.30
N GLY A 73 -9.34 14.99 -4.75
CA GLY A 73 -8.14 14.72 -3.95
C GLY A 73 -7.97 13.24 -3.60
N THR A 74 -6.81 12.86 -3.05
CA THR A 74 -6.55 11.44 -2.71
C THR A 74 -7.51 10.92 -1.64
N VAL A 75 -7.47 11.53 -0.45
CA VAL A 75 -8.33 11.23 0.69
C VAL A 75 -8.61 12.54 1.43
N PHE A 76 -9.83 12.73 1.91
CA PHE A 76 -10.21 13.88 2.73
C PHE A 76 -10.41 13.44 4.19
N THR A 77 -10.04 14.30 5.14
CA THR A 77 -10.40 14.09 6.55
C THR A 77 -11.90 14.26 6.76
N GLU A 78 -12.44 13.72 7.85
CA GLU A 78 -13.84 13.87 8.22
C GLU A 78 -14.23 15.35 8.35
N GLU A 79 -13.36 16.18 8.93
CA GLU A 79 -13.56 17.61 9.05
C GLU A 79 -13.51 18.32 7.68
N ALA A 80 -12.66 17.85 6.77
CA ALA A 80 -12.63 18.35 5.40
C ALA A 80 -13.88 17.97 4.60
N LEU A 81 -14.35 16.72 4.75
CA LEU A 81 -15.59 16.24 4.13
C LEU A 81 -16.80 17.04 4.62
N LYS A 82 -16.88 17.31 5.94
CA LYS A 82 -17.95 18.13 6.51
C LYS A 82 -17.97 19.54 5.92
N LEU A 83 -16.82 20.20 5.75
CA LEU A 83 -16.76 21.52 5.10
C LEU A 83 -17.17 21.49 3.63
N LEU A 84 -16.87 20.40 2.92
CA LEU A 84 -17.25 20.24 1.51
C LEU A 84 -18.75 19.97 1.38
N ASP A 85 -19.32 19.18 2.28
CA ASP A 85 -20.76 18.90 2.36
C ASP A 85 -21.56 20.17 2.68
N GLU A 86 -21.14 20.94 3.70
CA GLU A 86 -21.72 22.25 4.04
C GLU A 86 -21.65 23.25 2.87
N ALA A 87 -20.65 23.11 1.99
CA ALA A 87 -20.52 23.94 0.80
C ALA A 87 -21.27 23.37 -0.43
N GLY A 88 -21.99 22.26 -0.29
CA GLY A 88 -22.69 21.58 -1.39
C GLY A 88 -21.73 21.05 -2.47
N ALA A 89 -20.48 20.78 -2.11
CA ALA A 89 -19.47 20.31 -3.05
C ALA A 89 -19.58 18.80 -3.28
N ARG A 90 -19.53 18.40 -4.55
CA ARG A 90 -19.41 16.99 -4.94
C ARG A 90 -17.97 16.55 -4.73
N VAL A 91 -17.77 15.58 -3.83
CA VAL A 91 -16.44 15.07 -3.51
C VAL A 91 -16.10 13.89 -4.42
N VAL A 92 -14.96 14.00 -5.09
CA VAL A 92 -14.37 12.95 -5.92
C VAL A 92 -13.02 12.59 -5.29
N ALA A 93 -13.08 11.65 -4.35
CA ALA A 93 -11.90 11.15 -3.65
C ALA A 93 -11.32 9.91 -4.36
N TYR A 94 -10.00 9.80 -4.42
CA TYR A 94 -9.33 8.61 -4.98
C TYR A 94 -9.57 7.38 -4.11
N ARG A 95 -9.65 7.56 -2.78
CA ARG A 95 -9.94 6.49 -1.82
C ARG A 95 -10.93 6.96 -0.77
N LYS A 96 -11.74 6.02 -0.26
CA LYS A 96 -12.60 6.23 0.90
C LYS A 96 -11.89 5.67 2.13
N SER A 97 -11.36 6.55 2.98
CA SER A 97 -10.74 6.16 4.24
C SER A 97 -11.06 7.20 5.30
N ARG A 98 -11.25 6.78 6.56
CA ARG A 98 -11.52 7.70 7.67
C ARG A 98 -10.23 8.29 8.20
N TRP A 99 -10.08 9.60 8.05
CA TRP A 99 -8.96 10.38 8.58
C TRP A 99 -9.50 11.56 9.37
N THR A 100 -8.79 11.99 10.40
CA THR A 100 -9.07 13.24 11.12
C THR A 100 -7.98 14.26 10.80
N ASP A 101 -8.28 15.54 10.99
CA ASP A 101 -7.27 16.60 10.87
C ASP A 101 -6.10 16.36 11.82
N GLU A 102 -6.37 15.82 13.00
CA GLU A 102 -5.37 15.45 13.99
C GLU A 102 -4.44 14.34 13.49
N SER A 103 -4.99 13.24 12.94
CA SER A 103 -4.18 12.13 12.44
C SER A 103 -3.39 12.53 11.18
N ALA A 104 -3.97 13.36 10.32
CA ALA A 104 -3.27 13.96 9.18
C ALA A 104 -2.11 14.87 9.63
N ARG A 105 -2.31 15.66 10.70
CA ARG A 105 -1.29 16.54 11.27
C ARG A 105 -0.16 15.76 11.93
N GLN A 106 -0.47 14.71 12.70
CA GLN A 106 0.54 13.83 13.31
C GLN A 106 1.43 13.16 12.26
N ARG A 107 0.87 12.82 11.09
CA ARG A 107 1.63 12.32 9.94
C ARG A 107 2.50 13.39 9.27
N GLN A 108 2.06 14.64 9.21
CA GLN A 108 2.83 15.77 8.65
C GLN A 108 3.90 16.33 9.59
N LEU A 109 3.74 16.14 10.91
CA LEU A 109 4.68 16.56 11.96
C LEU A 109 5.85 15.60 12.18
N LYS A 110 5.91 14.48 11.45
CA LYS A 110 7.12 13.65 11.31
C LYS A 110 7.81 13.97 9.96
N PRO A 111 8.70 14.97 9.87
CA PRO A 111 9.41 15.25 8.63
C PRO A 111 10.72 14.43 8.58
N GLY A 112 10.75 13.36 7.79
CA GLY A 112 11.99 12.89 7.18
C GLY A 112 12.33 13.81 6.02
N GLY A 113 13.11 14.87 6.28
CA GLY A 113 13.44 15.91 5.31
C GLY A 113 14.58 15.52 4.36
N ILE A 114 14.47 15.99 3.11
CA ILE A 114 15.63 16.36 2.27
C ILE A 114 15.23 17.65 1.55
N GLY A 115 16.05 18.69 1.72
CA GLY A 115 15.87 20.01 1.10
C GLY A 115 16.00 19.98 -0.43
N PRO A 116 15.69 21.10 -1.12
CA PRO A 116 15.69 21.12 -2.56
C PRO A 116 17.13 21.21 -3.10
N ALA A 117 17.45 20.40 -4.10
CA ALA A 117 18.69 20.51 -4.88
C ALA A 117 18.39 20.22 -6.37
N PRO A 118 19.28 20.60 -7.30
CA PRO A 118 19.04 21.65 -8.28
C PRO A 118 18.64 21.08 -9.66
N GLN A 119 18.19 21.99 -10.52
CA GLN A 119 17.97 21.72 -11.95
C GLN A 119 19.28 21.29 -12.62
N GLY A 120 19.30 20.09 -13.21
CA GLY A 120 20.41 19.57 -14.01
C GLY A 120 19.89 18.54 -15.00
N LYS A 121 20.23 18.73 -16.28
CA LYS A 121 19.75 17.96 -17.44
C LYS A 121 20.32 16.55 -17.47
N GLY A 122 19.49 15.60 -17.91
CA GLY A 122 19.81 14.47 -18.79
C GLY A 122 20.88 13.47 -18.36
N GLU A 123 20.46 12.25 -18.01
CA GLU A 123 20.74 10.99 -18.75
C GLU A 123 20.39 9.79 -17.86
N LEU A 124 19.70 8.79 -18.44
CA LEU A 124 19.33 7.55 -17.77
C LEU A 124 20.57 6.66 -17.55
N HIS A 125 20.98 6.50 -16.30
CA HIS A 125 21.79 5.36 -15.85
C HIS A 125 21.08 4.67 -14.67
N PRO A 126 21.22 3.34 -14.53
CA PRO A 126 20.64 2.60 -13.40
C PRO A 126 21.24 3.13 -12.08
N PRO A 127 20.45 3.29 -11.01
CA PRO A 127 20.94 3.93 -9.80
C PRO A 127 22.02 3.07 -9.15
N ALA A 128 23.23 3.63 -9.06
CA ALA A 128 24.24 3.16 -8.12
C ALA A 128 23.72 3.33 -6.68
N LEU A 129 24.11 2.40 -5.81
CA LEU A 129 23.87 2.44 -4.37
C LEU A 129 24.22 3.84 -3.80
N PRO A 130 23.34 4.50 -3.03
CA PRO A 130 23.68 5.75 -2.39
C PRO A 130 24.83 5.55 -1.39
N PRO A 131 25.82 6.46 -1.32
CA PRO A 131 26.94 6.33 -0.41
C PRO A 131 26.48 6.55 1.03
N CYS A 132 26.92 5.64 1.92
CA CYS A 132 26.75 5.62 3.38
C CYS A 132 25.33 5.89 3.91
N LEU A 133 24.47 4.86 3.87
CA LEU A 133 23.49 4.65 4.93
C LEU A 133 24.26 4.09 6.14
N ASP A 134 24.17 4.73 7.29
CA ASP A 134 24.79 4.19 8.50
C ASP A 134 24.16 2.84 8.89
N ASP A 135 24.95 1.95 9.50
CA ASP A 135 24.48 0.62 9.91
C ASP A 135 23.25 0.72 10.83
N ALA A 136 23.13 1.81 11.60
CA ALA A 136 22.00 2.06 12.49
C ALA A 136 20.66 2.27 11.72
N ALA A 137 20.66 3.00 10.60
CA ALA A 137 19.50 3.21 9.76
C ALA A 137 19.13 1.94 8.97
N LEU A 138 20.11 1.14 8.57
CA LEU A 138 19.88 -0.12 7.84
C LEU A 138 19.08 -1.14 8.66
N HIS A 139 19.16 -1.07 9.98
CA HIS A 139 18.53 -2.02 10.92
C HIS A 139 17.40 -1.40 11.77
N SER A 140 16.90 -0.21 11.43
CA SER A 140 15.82 0.44 12.20
C SER A 140 14.45 -0.17 11.89
N CYS A 141 13.75 -0.65 12.93
CA CYS A 141 12.38 -1.17 12.83
C CYS A 141 11.40 -0.12 12.27
N GLU A 142 11.59 1.16 12.59
CA GLU A 142 10.75 2.23 12.06
C GLU A 142 10.91 2.39 10.54
N LEU A 143 12.13 2.23 10.00
CA LEU A 143 12.37 2.26 8.56
C LEU A 143 11.78 1.03 7.87
N VAL A 144 12.04 -0.16 8.41
CA VAL A 144 11.47 -1.43 7.94
C VAL A 144 9.94 -1.35 7.85
N LEU A 145 9.27 -0.87 8.91
CA LEU A 145 7.82 -0.75 8.96
C LEU A 145 7.27 0.47 8.18
N ALA A 146 8.02 1.55 7.99
CA ALA A 146 7.61 2.68 7.16
C ALA A 146 7.51 2.35 5.67
N HIS A 147 8.21 1.28 5.24
CA HIS A 147 8.14 0.71 3.90
C HIS A 147 6.98 -0.28 3.73
N ALA A 148 6.48 -0.87 4.82
CA ALA A 148 5.28 -1.70 4.80
C ALA A 148 4.02 -0.83 4.65
N CYS A 149 3.29 -0.98 3.55
CA CYS A 149 1.98 -0.37 3.43
C CYS A 149 1.03 -1.04 4.43
N ALA A 150 0.35 -0.24 5.25
CA ALA A 150 -0.77 -0.73 6.05
C ALA A 150 -1.90 -1.15 5.11
N TYR A 151 -2.11 -2.45 4.90
CA TYR A 151 -3.46 -2.94 4.64
C TYR A 151 -4.15 -3.03 5.99
N THR A 152 -4.99 -2.04 6.29
CA THR A 152 -5.94 -2.11 7.41
C THR A 152 -7.27 -2.58 6.85
N ASP A 153 -7.79 -3.67 7.43
CA ASP A 153 -9.13 -4.24 7.35
C ASP A 153 -10.02 -3.76 6.20
N ALA A 154 -10.08 -4.56 5.14
CA ALA A 154 -11.23 -4.58 4.28
C ALA A 154 -12.40 -5.22 5.07
N ALA A 155 -13.45 -4.45 5.30
CA ALA A 155 -14.74 -5.01 5.70
C ALA A 155 -15.33 -5.79 4.51
N ALA A 156 -15.82 -6.99 4.77
CA ALA A 156 -16.55 -7.80 3.79
C ALA A 156 -17.75 -7.01 3.23
N PRO A 157 -18.05 -7.08 1.92
CA PRO A 157 -19.31 -6.57 1.41
C PRO A 157 -20.44 -7.58 1.63
N ASP A 158 -21.60 -7.04 2.05
CA ASP A 158 -22.90 -7.72 2.12
C ASP A 158 -23.38 -8.16 0.70
N GLU A 159 -24.12 -9.28 0.67
CA GLU A 159 -24.60 -9.99 -0.53
C GLU A 159 -25.65 -9.25 -1.41
N GLU A 160 -25.46 -9.40 -2.74
CA GLU A 160 -26.43 -9.70 -3.83
C GLU A 160 -27.51 -8.68 -4.27
N PRO A 161 -28.16 -8.81 -5.47
CA PRO A 161 -27.96 -9.81 -6.56
C PRO A 161 -27.92 -9.28 -8.02
N GLY A 162 -27.38 -10.13 -8.93
CA GLY A 162 -28.04 -10.45 -10.21
C GLY A 162 -27.36 -10.08 -11.54
N GLY A 163 -26.87 -11.10 -12.27
CA GLY A 163 -26.60 -11.07 -13.72
C GLY A 163 -25.78 -12.27 -14.24
N VAL A 164 -26.35 -13.08 -15.14
CA VAL A 164 -25.88 -14.42 -15.59
C VAL A 164 -24.80 -14.36 -16.71
N PRO A 165 -24.16 -15.48 -17.11
CA PRO A 165 -22.72 -15.73 -16.98
C PRO A 165 -21.95 -15.54 -18.30
N ALA A 166 -20.67 -15.15 -18.22
CA ALA A 166 -19.71 -15.39 -19.30
C ALA A 166 -18.83 -16.57 -18.87
N GLU A 167 -18.72 -17.57 -19.74
CA GLU A 167 -18.01 -18.83 -19.50
C GLU A 167 -16.58 -18.58 -18.99
N ALA A 168 -16.28 -19.16 -17.82
CA ALA A 168 -15.00 -19.01 -17.14
C ALA A 168 -13.92 -19.85 -17.81
N ASP A 169 -12.82 -19.18 -18.20
CA ASP A 169 -11.57 -19.80 -18.58
C ASP A 169 -10.85 -20.30 -17.30
N PRO A 170 -10.60 -21.61 -17.12
CA PRO A 170 -10.17 -22.20 -15.85
C PRO A 170 -8.72 -21.89 -15.43
N MET A 171 -8.03 -20.98 -16.12
CA MET A 171 -6.61 -20.63 -15.87
C MET A 171 -6.30 -19.13 -15.87
N ALA A 172 -7.29 -18.24 -15.77
CA ALA A 172 -7.01 -16.83 -15.48
C ALA A 172 -6.42 -16.68 -14.07
N PRO A 173 -5.43 -15.79 -13.84
CA PRO A 173 -4.94 -15.51 -12.49
C PRO A 173 -6.11 -15.06 -11.61
N ALA A 174 -6.16 -15.58 -10.37
CA ALA A 174 -7.09 -15.12 -9.35
C ALA A 174 -7.05 -13.59 -9.27
N ASP A 175 -8.20 -12.96 -9.04
CA ASP A 175 -8.30 -11.50 -8.97
C ASP A 175 -7.22 -10.93 -8.04
N ALA A 176 -6.72 -9.73 -8.35
CA ALA A 176 -5.74 -9.00 -7.55
C ALA A 176 -6.15 -8.95 -6.06
N ASP A 177 -7.46 -8.82 -5.82
CA ASP A 177 -8.07 -8.81 -4.50
C ASP A 177 -8.04 -10.20 -3.82
N ASP A 178 -8.31 -11.28 -4.55
CA ASP A 178 -8.20 -12.66 -4.04
C ASP A 178 -6.76 -13.00 -3.65
N LEU A 179 -5.80 -12.51 -4.44
CA LEU A 179 -4.39 -12.73 -4.17
C LEU A 179 -3.94 -11.99 -2.89
N LEU A 180 -4.35 -10.74 -2.72
CA LEU A 180 -4.08 -9.97 -1.50
C LEU A 180 -4.79 -10.54 -0.28
N ALA A 181 -6.03 -10.99 -0.44
CA ALA A 181 -6.79 -11.69 0.61
C ALA A 181 -6.08 -12.98 1.04
N GLY A 182 -5.46 -13.71 0.10
CA GLY A 182 -4.62 -14.87 0.40
C GLY A 182 -3.47 -14.54 1.37
N TYR A 183 -2.75 -13.44 1.12
CA TYR A 183 -1.67 -13.01 2.02
C TYR A 183 -2.20 -12.49 3.36
N ALA A 184 -3.24 -11.68 3.34
CA ALA A 184 -3.83 -11.12 4.56
C ALA A 184 -4.40 -12.20 5.47
N ASN A 185 -4.98 -13.26 4.91
CA ASN A 185 -5.62 -14.35 5.65
C ASN A 185 -4.66 -15.54 5.96
N THR A 186 -3.35 -15.29 5.96
CA THR A 186 -2.33 -16.29 6.30
C THR A 186 -1.84 -16.09 7.74
N ASN A 187 -1.78 -17.20 8.49
CA ASN A 187 -1.09 -17.28 9.76
C ASN A 187 0.34 -17.76 9.54
N TYR A 188 1.31 -17.02 10.06
CA TYR A 188 2.73 -17.29 9.92
C TYR A 188 3.27 -17.87 11.23
N PHE A 189 3.54 -19.17 11.23
CA PHE A 189 4.09 -19.90 12.36
C PHE A 189 5.60 -19.82 12.30
N VAL A 190 6.22 -19.13 13.26
CA VAL A 190 7.67 -18.98 13.33
C VAL A 190 8.22 -19.97 14.36
N ALA A 191 9.25 -20.73 14.01
CA ALA A 191 9.87 -21.67 14.94
C ALA A 191 10.37 -20.95 16.20
N GLY A 192 9.93 -21.42 17.37
CA GLY A 192 10.25 -20.85 18.67
C GLY A 192 9.37 -19.68 19.12
N LEU A 193 8.36 -19.28 18.34
CA LEU A 193 7.33 -18.34 18.75
C LEU A 193 6.02 -19.08 19.04
N ASP A 194 5.51 -18.94 20.27
CA ASP A 194 4.38 -19.73 20.76
C ASP A 194 3.05 -19.46 20.03
N ALA A 195 2.89 -18.28 19.45
CA ALA A 195 1.68 -17.87 18.72
C ALA A 195 2.04 -17.38 17.31
N PRO A 196 1.22 -17.70 16.29
CA PRO A 196 1.51 -17.24 14.93
C PRO A 196 1.45 -15.73 14.82
N LEU A 197 2.18 -15.19 13.84
CA LEU A 197 2.03 -13.82 13.41
C LEU A 197 0.90 -13.76 12.39
N HIS A 198 0.07 -12.73 12.50
CA HIS A 198 -0.98 -12.43 11.55
C HIS A 198 -0.89 -10.94 11.17
N PRO A 199 -1.00 -10.59 9.87
CA PRO A 199 -1.04 -9.19 9.46
C PRO A 199 -2.12 -8.41 10.22
N GLY A 200 -1.77 -7.27 10.81
CA GLY A 200 -2.72 -6.40 11.52
C GLY A 200 -2.96 -6.75 12.99
N ASP A 201 -2.72 -7.99 13.41
CA ASP A 201 -2.93 -8.43 14.79
C ASP A 201 -1.66 -8.31 15.64
N ARG A 202 -1.77 -7.69 16.83
CA ARG A 202 -0.67 -7.68 17.79
C ARG A 202 -0.39 -9.08 18.31
N ASN A 203 0.89 -9.44 18.38
CA ASN A 203 1.33 -10.68 19.01
C ASN A 203 2.09 -10.36 20.33
N PRO A 204 1.49 -10.60 21.51
CA PRO A 204 2.11 -10.29 22.80
C PRO A 204 3.42 -11.04 23.07
N ALA A 205 3.61 -12.22 22.47
CA ALA A 205 4.81 -13.05 22.65
C ALA A 205 5.99 -12.56 21.80
N LEU A 206 5.73 -11.77 20.74
CA LEU A 206 6.75 -11.32 19.80
C LEU A 206 7.87 -10.51 20.46
N ALA A 207 7.54 -9.62 21.40
CA ALA A 207 8.54 -8.78 22.06
C ALA A 207 9.54 -9.62 22.88
N GLY A 208 9.06 -10.59 23.65
CA GLY A 208 9.90 -11.52 24.42
C GLY A 208 10.72 -12.44 23.52
N PHE A 209 10.11 -12.94 22.44
CA PHE A 209 10.80 -13.76 21.45
C PHE A 209 11.96 -12.99 20.78
N LEU A 210 11.71 -11.78 20.29
CA LEU A 210 12.75 -10.93 19.67
C LEU A 210 13.87 -10.61 20.66
N ALA A 211 13.53 -10.26 21.91
CA ALA A 211 14.51 -10.01 22.95
C ALA A 211 15.38 -11.25 23.25
N GLY A 212 14.76 -12.44 23.34
CA GLY A 212 15.48 -13.71 23.53
C GLY A 212 16.41 -14.07 22.36
N GLN A 213 16.07 -13.58 21.16
CA GLN A 213 16.90 -13.72 19.96
C GLN A 213 17.92 -12.59 19.77
N GLY A 214 17.95 -11.60 20.68
CA GLY A 214 18.79 -10.40 20.57
C GLY A 214 18.49 -9.58 19.31
N ALA A 215 17.24 -9.62 18.83
CA ALA A 215 16.78 -9.00 17.60
C ALA A 215 15.75 -7.90 17.87
N ARG A 216 15.53 -7.01 16.90
CA ARG A 216 14.54 -5.92 17.01
C ARG A 216 13.38 -6.09 16.03
N SER A 217 13.61 -6.75 14.91
CA SER A 217 12.59 -7.05 13.92
C SER A 217 12.74 -8.46 13.34
N LEU A 218 11.67 -8.89 12.68
CA LEU A 218 11.57 -10.13 11.96
C LEU A 218 10.93 -9.87 10.59
N ALA A 219 11.47 -10.50 9.54
CA ALA A 219 10.86 -10.55 8.23
C ALA A 219 10.58 -12.01 7.84
N VAL A 220 9.35 -12.33 7.42
CA VAL A 220 8.96 -13.68 6.97
C VAL A 220 8.76 -13.68 5.47
N LEU A 221 9.53 -14.51 4.77
CA LEU A 221 9.54 -14.61 3.31
C LEU A 221 9.81 -16.03 2.83
N THR A 222 9.48 -16.30 1.57
CA THR A 222 9.70 -17.59 0.90
C THR A 222 10.24 -17.34 -0.51
N ALA A 223 10.72 -18.38 -1.19
CA ALA A 223 11.01 -18.34 -2.62
C ALA A 223 10.05 -19.22 -3.43
N TYR A 224 9.08 -19.84 -2.75
CA TYR A 224 8.04 -20.64 -3.36
C TYR A 224 7.12 -19.77 -4.22
N ASN A 225 6.58 -20.39 -5.27
CA ASN A 225 5.53 -19.84 -6.12
C ASN A 225 5.75 -18.37 -6.51
N PRO A 226 6.88 -18.05 -7.18
CA PRO A 226 7.22 -16.68 -7.54
C PRO A 226 6.09 -16.02 -8.32
N ARG A 227 5.75 -14.78 -7.93
CA ARG A 227 4.63 -13.99 -8.45
C ARG A 227 3.29 -14.73 -8.31
N SER A 228 3.17 -15.59 -7.32
CA SER A 228 2.02 -16.47 -7.09
C SER A 228 1.77 -17.48 -8.20
N GLN A 229 2.79 -17.80 -9.00
CA GLN A 229 2.72 -18.80 -10.06
C GLN A 229 3.16 -20.14 -9.50
N MET A 230 2.28 -21.14 -9.58
CA MET A 230 2.52 -22.46 -9.01
C MET A 230 3.66 -23.17 -9.76
N LEU A 231 4.71 -23.56 -9.04
CA LEU A 231 5.83 -24.34 -9.57
C LEU A 231 5.83 -25.76 -9.01
N SER A 232 6.69 -26.62 -9.57
CA SER A 232 6.92 -27.95 -9.01
C SER A 232 7.56 -27.86 -7.63
N LEU A 233 7.32 -28.87 -6.78
CA LEU A 233 7.91 -28.94 -5.44
C LEU A 233 9.44 -28.93 -5.48
N GLU A 234 10.04 -29.60 -6.47
CA GLU A 234 11.51 -29.64 -6.64
C GLU A 234 12.07 -28.25 -6.96
N GLU A 235 11.45 -27.53 -7.90
CA GLU A 235 11.91 -26.18 -8.27
C GLU A 235 11.70 -25.20 -7.12
N ASN A 236 10.56 -25.27 -6.43
CA ASN A 236 10.31 -24.48 -5.24
C ASN A 236 11.34 -24.77 -4.13
N ALA A 237 11.66 -26.04 -3.87
CA ALA A 237 12.68 -26.43 -2.89
C ALA A 237 14.08 -25.90 -3.27
N ARG A 238 14.45 -25.99 -4.55
CA ARG A 238 15.72 -25.44 -5.07
C ARG A 238 15.80 -23.93 -4.87
N ARG A 239 14.74 -23.20 -5.21
CA ARG A 239 14.64 -21.75 -5.03
C ARG A 239 14.71 -21.37 -3.54
N GLN A 240 14.05 -22.12 -2.67
CA GLN A 240 14.10 -21.91 -1.22
C GLN A 240 15.50 -22.15 -0.65
N GLY A 241 16.20 -23.17 -1.13
CA GLY A 241 17.61 -23.39 -0.80
C GLY A 241 18.50 -22.22 -1.23
N ALA A 242 18.28 -21.67 -2.43
CA ALA A 242 19.01 -20.49 -2.91
C ALA A 242 18.70 -19.23 -2.08
N LEU A 243 17.45 -19.03 -1.65
CA LEU A 243 17.09 -17.94 -0.74
C LEU A 243 17.79 -18.07 0.61
N ARG A 244 17.81 -19.27 1.20
CA ARG A 244 18.56 -19.53 2.44
C ARG A 244 20.04 -19.21 2.27
N ALA A 245 20.66 -19.70 1.20
CA ALA A 245 22.07 -19.44 0.91
C ALA A 245 22.36 -17.94 0.74
N ALA A 246 21.45 -17.17 0.11
CA ALA A 246 21.59 -15.73 -0.03
C ALA A 246 21.51 -15.00 1.33
N LEU A 247 20.62 -15.45 2.23
CA LEU A 247 20.51 -14.91 3.59
C LEU A 247 21.76 -15.24 4.43
N GLU A 248 22.27 -16.47 4.35
CA GLU A 248 23.50 -16.90 5.01
C GLU A 248 24.72 -16.14 4.50
N ALA A 249 24.84 -15.94 3.17
CA ALA A 249 25.91 -15.17 2.56
C ALA A 249 25.89 -13.68 2.98
N ALA A 250 24.70 -13.16 3.30
CA ALA A 250 24.53 -11.82 3.87
C ALA A 250 24.78 -11.76 5.39
N GLY A 251 25.14 -12.88 6.03
CA GLY A 251 25.39 -12.96 7.47
C GLY A 251 24.13 -12.87 8.33
N LEU A 252 22.95 -13.09 7.75
CA LEU A 252 21.68 -12.98 8.47
C LEU A 252 21.29 -14.29 9.15
N ARG A 253 20.79 -14.17 10.37
CA ARG A 253 20.20 -15.29 11.11
C ARG A 253 18.75 -15.47 10.66
N CYS A 254 18.36 -16.72 10.42
CA CYS A 254 16.98 -17.07 10.16
C CYS A 254 16.59 -18.35 10.90
N VAL A 255 15.28 -18.51 11.10
CA VAL A 255 14.65 -19.75 11.59
C VAL A 255 13.57 -20.19 10.62
N GLU A 256 13.18 -21.45 10.69
CA GLU A 256 12.08 -21.98 9.89
C GLU A 256 10.76 -21.28 10.25
N ALA A 257 9.92 -21.09 9.25
CA ALA A 257 8.56 -20.65 9.41
C ALA A 257 7.63 -21.38 8.44
N GLU A 258 6.34 -21.37 8.74
CA GLU A 258 5.30 -22.01 7.94
C GLU A 258 4.10 -21.09 7.76
N GLY A 259 3.55 -21.09 6.56
CA GLY A 259 2.38 -20.32 6.19
C GLY A 259 1.19 -21.24 6.14
N ARG A 260 0.16 -20.92 6.91
CA ARG A 260 -1.09 -21.70 6.93
C ARG A 260 -2.29 -20.78 6.76
N ALA A 261 -3.21 -21.18 5.91
CA ALA A 261 -4.44 -20.43 5.71
C ALA A 261 -5.29 -20.42 7.01
N ARG A 262 -5.80 -19.25 7.38
CA ARG A 262 -6.58 -19.06 8.61
C ARG A 262 -7.99 -19.65 8.52
N ASP A 263 -8.53 -19.74 7.30
CA ASP A 263 -9.83 -20.35 6.99
C ASP A 263 -9.83 -21.89 7.13
N GLY A 264 -8.69 -22.52 7.45
CA GLY A 264 -8.57 -23.97 7.54
C GLY A 264 -8.62 -24.70 6.19
N SER A 265 -8.55 -23.97 5.07
CA SER A 265 -8.44 -24.57 3.74
C SER A 265 -7.20 -25.46 3.67
N ALA A 266 -7.35 -26.63 3.04
CA ALA A 266 -6.30 -27.64 2.90
C ALA A 266 -5.27 -27.24 1.82
N ARG A 267 -4.71 -26.03 1.94
CA ARG A 267 -3.56 -25.60 1.14
C ARG A 267 -2.31 -26.30 1.67
N PRO A 268 -1.39 -26.72 0.79
CA PRO A 268 -0.10 -27.24 1.23
C PRO A 268 0.58 -26.24 2.16
N VAL A 269 1.13 -26.72 3.28
CA VAL A 269 1.95 -25.89 4.16
C VAL A 269 3.13 -25.38 3.35
N GLU A 270 3.24 -24.05 3.23
CA GLU A 270 4.33 -23.43 2.49
C GLU A 270 5.51 -23.20 3.43
N PRO A 271 6.72 -23.73 3.12
CA PRO A 271 7.93 -23.40 3.87
C PRO A 271 8.31 -21.93 3.69
N LEU A 272 8.59 -21.25 4.80
CA LEU A 272 9.10 -19.88 4.85
C LEU A 272 10.36 -19.82 5.71
N LEU A 273 11.04 -18.69 5.61
CA LEU A 273 12.15 -18.31 6.47
C LEU A 273 11.75 -17.05 7.22
N ALA A 274 11.98 -17.06 8.53
CA ALA A 274 11.85 -15.88 9.37
C ALA A 274 13.25 -15.35 9.69
N VAL A 275 13.56 -14.17 9.18
CA VAL A 275 14.90 -13.57 9.19
C VAL A 275 14.93 -12.41 10.17
N PHE A 276 15.91 -12.42 11.07
CA PHE A 276 16.07 -11.37 12.09
C PHE A 276 16.83 -10.17 11.53
N ASP A 277 16.34 -8.96 11.86
CA ASP A 277 16.98 -7.66 11.58
C ASP A 277 17.43 -7.47 10.12
N ALA A 278 16.71 -8.10 9.18
CA ALA A 278 17.00 -8.05 7.76
C ALA A 278 16.88 -6.60 7.23
N PRO A 279 17.94 -6.06 6.58
CA PRO A 279 17.91 -4.72 6.02
C PRO A 279 16.80 -4.53 4.96
N PRO A 280 16.04 -3.41 4.97
CA PRO A 280 14.99 -3.17 3.97
C PRO A 280 15.46 -3.30 2.53
N LEU A 281 16.63 -2.74 2.20
CA LEU A 281 17.17 -2.80 0.84
C LEU A 281 17.49 -4.23 0.41
N LEU A 282 17.95 -5.08 1.33
CA LEU A 282 18.21 -6.48 1.04
C LEU A 282 16.89 -7.25 0.86
N LEU A 283 15.92 -7.04 1.75
CA LEU A 283 14.59 -7.64 1.62
C LEU A 283 13.94 -7.29 0.28
N GLN A 284 13.98 -6.01 -0.14
CA GLN A 284 13.46 -5.59 -1.44
C GLN A 284 14.18 -6.29 -2.61
N ARG A 285 15.52 -6.43 -2.54
CA ARG A 285 16.28 -7.16 -3.56
C ARG A 285 15.88 -8.63 -3.62
N LEU A 286 15.78 -9.29 -2.48
CA LEU A 286 15.35 -10.69 -2.38
C LEU A 286 13.93 -10.87 -2.92
N MET A 287 13.01 -9.94 -2.61
CA MET A 287 11.65 -9.96 -3.18
C MET A 287 11.65 -9.86 -4.70
N GLU A 288 12.48 -8.99 -5.28
CA GLU A 288 12.58 -8.87 -6.74
C GLU A 288 13.25 -10.11 -7.37
N GLU A 289 14.35 -10.59 -6.79
CA GLU A 289 15.13 -11.73 -7.29
C GLU A 289 14.33 -13.04 -7.23
N PHE A 290 13.70 -13.32 -6.09
CA PHE A 290 12.89 -14.52 -5.89
C PHE A 290 11.44 -14.36 -6.34
N GLY A 291 11.09 -13.19 -6.88
CA GLY A 291 9.76 -12.91 -7.43
C GLY A 291 8.66 -12.87 -6.39
N GLN A 292 8.95 -12.55 -5.14
CA GLN A 292 7.96 -12.49 -4.08
C GLN A 292 7.16 -11.21 -4.12
N ASN A 293 5.84 -11.36 -4.13
CA ASN A 293 4.91 -10.23 -4.16
C ASN A 293 4.82 -9.53 -2.79
N ALA A 294 4.98 -10.27 -1.70
CA ALA A 294 4.85 -9.77 -0.34
C ALA A 294 5.86 -10.43 0.62
N VAL A 295 6.20 -9.71 1.69
CA VAL A 295 6.94 -10.19 2.86
C VAL A 295 6.20 -9.73 4.11
N LEU A 296 6.10 -10.56 5.14
CA LEU A 296 5.58 -10.12 6.43
C LEU A 296 6.70 -9.46 7.24
N LEU A 297 6.47 -8.26 7.73
CA LEU A 297 7.38 -7.55 8.63
C LEU A 297 6.76 -7.47 10.02
N ALA A 298 7.54 -7.77 11.05
CA ALA A 298 7.09 -7.72 12.44
C ALA A 298 8.15 -7.05 13.33
N ALA A 299 7.69 -6.27 14.30
CA ALA A 299 8.51 -5.66 15.34
C ALA A 299 7.77 -5.69 16.68
N ALA A 300 8.49 -5.54 17.79
CA ALA A 300 7.94 -5.72 19.13
C ALA A 300 6.80 -4.75 19.49
N ASP A 301 6.78 -3.56 18.91
CA ASP A 301 5.90 -2.45 19.27
C ASP A 301 4.74 -2.20 18.27
N ALA A 302 4.69 -2.98 17.19
CA ALA A 302 3.72 -2.81 16.12
C ALA A 302 3.10 -4.16 15.70
N PRO A 303 1.83 -4.16 15.28
CA PRO A 303 1.28 -5.33 14.59
C PRO A 303 2.11 -5.66 13.35
N PRO A 304 2.29 -6.95 13.01
CA PRO A 304 2.91 -7.35 11.76
C PRO A 304 2.20 -6.75 10.55
N ARG A 305 2.95 -6.47 9.48
CA ARG A 305 2.45 -5.83 8.27
C ARG A 305 2.99 -6.52 7.04
N LEU A 306 2.16 -6.62 6.01
CA LEU A 306 2.62 -7.03 4.69
C LEU A 306 3.36 -5.86 4.03
N TRP A 307 4.57 -6.13 3.58
CA TRP A 307 5.30 -5.26 2.68
C TRP A 307 5.21 -5.82 1.27
N LEU A 308 4.59 -5.05 0.38
CA LEU A 308 4.46 -5.42 -1.03
C LEU A 308 5.67 -4.97 -1.85
N ARG A 309 6.08 -5.82 -2.78
CA ARG A 309 7.13 -5.51 -3.76
C ARG A 309 6.71 -4.26 -4.55
N PRO A 310 7.59 -3.24 -4.71
CA PRO A 310 7.22 -2.01 -5.41
C PRO A 310 6.69 -2.23 -6.82
N THR A 311 7.21 -3.23 -7.53
CA THR A 311 6.75 -3.57 -8.87
C THR A 311 5.37 -4.24 -8.84
N PHE A 312 5.10 -5.12 -7.86
CA PHE A 312 3.78 -5.71 -7.67
C PHE A 312 2.72 -4.66 -7.32
N MET A 313 3.04 -3.67 -6.48
CA MET A 313 2.12 -2.53 -6.24
C MET A 313 1.77 -1.77 -7.53
N ARG A 314 2.69 -1.68 -8.50
CA ARG A 314 2.42 -1.07 -9.81
C ARG A 314 1.62 -1.98 -10.73
N GLU A 315 1.79 -3.29 -10.62
CA GLU A 315 1.03 -4.30 -11.37
C GLU A 315 -0.43 -4.28 -10.91
N LEU A 316 -0.67 -4.39 -9.59
CA LEU A 316 -2.00 -4.26 -8.97
C LEU A 316 -2.71 -2.98 -9.40
N ALA A 317 -2.01 -1.84 -9.35
CA ALA A 317 -2.57 -0.57 -9.78
C ALA A 317 -2.99 -0.59 -11.27
N ARG A 318 -2.24 -1.28 -12.14
CA ARG A 318 -2.56 -1.37 -13.58
C ARG A 318 -3.74 -2.30 -13.85
N GLU A 319 -3.86 -3.40 -13.12
CA GLU A 319 -4.97 -4.36 -13.24
C GLU A 319 -6.29 -3.74 -12.76
N GLU A 320 -6.27 -3.01 -11.64
CA GLU A 320 -7.41 -2.22 -11.16
C GLU A 320 -7.87 -1.18 -12.22
N TYR A 321 -6.93 -0.61 -12.99
CA TYR A 321 -7.23 0.29 -14.13
C TYR A 321 -7.69 -0.43 -15.42
N ALA A 322 -7.45 -1.74 -15.55
CA ALA A 322 -7.80 -2.51 -16.74
C ALA A 322 -9.15 -3.24 -16.60
N SER A 323 -9.56 -3.55 -15.35
CA SER A 323 -10.85 -4.16 -15.01
C SER A 323 -11.98 -3.15 -14.77
N SER A 324 -11.70 -1.85 -14.91
CA SER A 324 -12.67 -0.72 -14.81
C SER A 324 -12.97 -0.12 -16.17
#